data_AF-A0A257PRM2-F1
#
_entry.id   AF-A0A257PRM2-F1
#
_cell.length_a   1.000
_cell.length_b   1.000
_cell.length_c   1.000
_cell.angle_alpha   90.00
_cell.angle_beta   90.00
_cell.angle_gamma   90.00
#
_symmetry.space_group_name_H-M   'P 1'
#
loop_
_entity.id
_entity.type
_entity.pdbx_description
1 polymer ?
#
loop_
_entity_poly.entity_id
_entity_poly.type
_entity_poly.pdbx_seq_one_letter_code
_entity_poly.pdbx_strand_id
1 'polypeptide(L)'
;MIEKENLSGVVLVAHSKGGLIGKYLLAHDNADSRVSGMVAIATPFSGSAMANPIQHDLFRELQTDSEFIKDLEKHDAVNARIISIIPEYDNHVWAERGSYLDGAAENIRVSVKGHHKALFDGAVSSATIRSIEKIAAMG
;
A
#
# COMPACT_ATOMS: atom_id res chain seq x y z
N MET A 1 -5.16 -13.86 11.99
CA MET A 1 -4.77 -14.94 11.06
C MET A 1 -3.27 -15.23 11.17
N ILE A 2 -2.38 -14.25 10.98
CA ILE A 2 -0.91 -14.45 11.08
C ILE A 2 -0.51 -15.09 12.41
N GLU A 3 -0.87 -14.49 13.56
CA GLU A 3 -0.57 -15.06 14.88
C GLU A 3 -1.28 -16.40 15.12
N LYS A 4 -2.58 -16.45 14.79
CA LYS A 4 -3.42 -17.65 14.98
C LYS A 4 -2.83 -18.88 14.28
N GLU A 5 -2.33 -18.70 13.06
CA GLU A 5 -1.73 -19.76 12.24
C GLU A 5 -0.20 -19.85 12.45
N ASN A 6 0.35 -19.11 13.42
CA ASN A 6 1.78 -19.04 13.75
C ASN A 6 2.69 -18.81 12.52
N LEU A 7 2.28 -17.91 11.63
CA LEU A 7 3.04 -17.59 10.43
C LEU A 7 4.22 -16.66 10.76
N SER A 8 5.28 -16.77 9.95
CA SER A 8 6.44 -15.89 9.93
C SER A 8 6.95 -15.76 8.50
N GLY A 9 7.74 -14.72 8.20
CA GLY A 9 8.16 -14.46 6.82
C GLY A 9 7.02 -14.02 5.91
N VAL A 10 5.95 -13.45 6.47
CA VAL A 10 4.73 -13.11 5.72
C VAL A 10 4.98 -11.87 4.86
N VAL A 11 4.58 -11.93 3.59
CA VAL A 11 4.50 -10.76 2.72
C VAL A 11 3.04 -10.40 2.50
N LEU A 12 2.67 -9.17 2.82
CA LEU A 12 1.33 -8.67 2.54
C LEU A 12 1.23 -8.27 1.06
N VAL A 13 0.10 -8.59 0.43
CA VAL A 13 -0.28 -8.02 -0.88
C VAL A 13 -1.55 -7.25 -0.67
N ALA A 14 -1.50 -5.95 -0.92
CA ALA A 14 -2.58 -5.04 -0.57
C ALA A 14 -2.90 -4.07 -1.70
N HIS A 15 -4.16 -3.68 -1.81
CA HIS A 15 -4.64 -2.75 -2.82
C HIS A 15 -5.36 -1.57 -2.16
N SER A 16 -5.17 -0.36 -2.71
CA SER A 16 -5.90 0.83 -2.28
C SER A 16 -5.76 1.08 -0.76
N LYS A 17 -6.87 1.31 -0.05
CA LYS A 17 -6.94 1.39 1.43
C LYS A 17 -6.23 0.23 2.14
N GLY A 18 -6.26 -0.97 1.57
CA GLY A 18 -5.58 -2.13 2.16
C GLY A 18 -4.09 -1.89 2.37
N GLY A 19 -3.42 -1.13 1.49
CA GLY A 19 -2.01 -0.80 1.66
C GLY A 19 -1.75 0.20 2.79
N LEU A 20 -2.71 1.08 3.11
CA LEU A 20 -2.60 1.95 4.28
C LEU A 20 -2.75 1.15 5.58
N ILE A 21 -3.71 0.22 5.61
CA ILE A 21 -3.90 -0.71 6.73
C ILE A 21 -2.66 -1.60 6.91
N GLY A 22 -2.09 -2.09 5.80
CA GLY A 22 -0.85 -2.88 5.84
C GLY A 22 0.35 -2.08 6.34
N LYS A 23 0.48 -0.80 5.94
CA LYS A 23 1.51 0.09 6.50
C LYS A 23 1.31 0.33 7.99
N TYR A 24 0.07 0.54 8.43
CA TYR A 24 -0.24 0.65 9.86
C TYR A 24 0.21 -0.59 10.63
N LEU A 25 -0.14 -1.79 10.15
CA LEU A 25 0.29 -3.05 10.76
C LEU A 25 1.81 -3.13 10.83
N LEU A 26 2.52 -2.80 9.75
CA LEU A 26 3.99 -2.81 9.73
C LEU A 26 4.60 -1.83 10.74
N ALA A 27 3.95 -0.68 10.97
CA ALA A 27 4.42 0.36 11.89
C ALA A 27 4.12 0.05 13.37
N HIS A 28 2.95 -0.51 13.67
CA HIS A 28 2.43 -0.59 15.03
C HIS A 28 2.29 -2.03 15.54
N ASP A 29 1.91 -2.97 14.68
CA ASP A 29 1.48 -4.32 15.06
C ASP A 29 2.41 -5.42 14.48
N ASN A 30 3.71 -5.12 14.37
CA ASN A 30 4.73 -6.03 13.80
C ASN A 30 6.03 -6.04 14.61
N ALA A 31 5.96 -5.86 15.93
CA ALA A 31 7.13 -5.80 16.81
C ALA A 31 7.96 -7.10 16.79
N ASP A 32 7.33 -8.24 16.54
CA ASP A 32 7.98 -9.55 16.42
C ASP A 32 8.51 -9.85 15.00
N SER A 33 8.36 -8.91 14.06
CA SER A 33 8.83 -9.01 12.67
C SER A 33 8.30 -10.25 11.91
N ARG A 34 7.13 -10.78 12.26
CA ARG A 34 6.51 -11.89 11.49
C ARG A 34 6.14 -11.50 10.07
N VAL A 35 5.87 -10.22 9.84
CA VAL A 35 5.63 -9.66 8.50
C VAL A 35 6.92 -9.05 7.97
N SER A 36 7.47 -9.65 6.91
CA SER A 36 8.69 -9.21 6.25
C SER A 36 8.50 -7.89 5.50
N GLY A 37 7.31 -7.67 4.93
CA GLY A 37 7.01 -6.44 4.20
C GLY A 37 5.68 -6.51 3.45
N MET A 38 5.51 -5.59 2.49
CA MET A 38 4.28 -5.46 1.72
C MET A 38 4.52 -5.07 0.26
N VAL A 39 3.76 -5.69 -0.63
CA VAL A 39 3.54 -5.20 -2.00
C VAL A 39 2.20 -4.46 -2.04
N ALA A 40 2.25 -3.16 -2.30
CA ALA A 40 1.08 -2.29 -2.34
C ALA A 40 0.73 -1.93 -3.79
N ILE A 41 -0.53 -2.08 -4.18
CA ILE A 41 -1.02 -1.81 -5.55
C ILE A 41 -2.00 -0.64 -5.49
N ALA A 42 -1.72 0.43 -6.23
CA ALA A 42 -2.59 1.60 -6.32
C ALA A 42 -2.97 2.20 -4.93
N THR A 43 -2.07 2.10 -3.94
CA THR A 43 -2.32 2.61 -2.59
C THR A 43 -2.06 4.11 -2.50
N PRO A 44 -3.03 4.92 -2.03
CA PRO A 44 -2.86 6.37 -1.88
C PRO A 44 -2.13 6.72 -0.57
N PHE A 45 -0.81 6.56 -0.52
CA PHE A 45 -0.03 6.75 0.72
C PHE A 45 -0.09 8.16 1.30
N SER A 46 -0.26 9.18 0.46
CA SER A 46 -0.48 10.57 0.87
C SER A 46 -1.96 10.92 1.08
N GLY A 47 -2.83 9.93 1.26
CA GLY A 47 -4.29 10.12 1.26
C GLY A 47 -4.87 10.35 -0.14
N SER A 48 -6.20 10.44 -0.24
CA SER A 48 -6.92 10.69 -1.50
C SER A 48 -7.81 11.93 -1.35
N ALA A 49 -7.68 12.91 -2.26
CA ALA A 49 -8.59 14.03 -2.34
C ALA A 49 -9.87 13.62 -3.09
N MET A 50 -10.90 13.18 -2.35
CA MET A 50 -12.21 12.93 -2.94
C MET A 50 -12.98 14.25 -3.08
N ALA A 51 -13.18 14.73 -4.32
CA ALA A 51 -13.79 16.05 -4.58
C ALA A 51 -15.34 16.09 -4.59
N ASN A 52 -16.07 15.27 -3.82
CA ASN A 52 -17.54 15.32 -3.81
C ASN A 52 -18.14 15.24 -2.39
N PRO A 53 -19.13 16.10 -2.02
CA PRO A 53 -19.61 16.29 -0.64
C PRO A 53 -20.65 15.25 -0.20
N ILE A 54 -20.66 14.07 -0.83
CA ILE A 54 -21.55 12.96 -0.46
C ILE A 54 -20.64 11.82 0.01
N GLN A 55 -20.20 11.84 1.27
CA GLN A 55 -19.36 10.77 1.80
C GLN A 55 -19.95 10.16 3.06
N HIS A 56 -20.35 8.90 2.92
CA HIS A 56 -20.58 7.94 4.00
C HIS A 56 -19.36 7.85 4.93
N ASP A 57 -19.62 7.66 6.24
CA ASP A 57 -18.62 7.52 7.32
C ASP A 57 -17.50 6.48 7.05
N LEU A 58 -17.70 5.54 6.12
CA LEU A 58 -16.80 4.43 5.79
C LEU A 58 -15.44 4.82 5.17
N PHE A 59 -15.27 6.08 4.79
CA PHE A 59 -14.05 6.58 4.11
C PHE A 59 -13.41 7.79 4.78
N ARG A 60 -13.91 8.22 5.94
CA ARG A 60 -13.39 9.40 6.67
C ARG A 60 -11.91 9.25 7.05
N GLU A 61 -11.48 8.03 7.36
CA GLU A 61 -10.08 7.69 7.68
C GLU A 61 -9.11 7.86 6.49
N LEU A 62 -9.62 7.89 5.25
CA LEU A 62 -8.81 8.04 4.03
C LEU A 62 -8.70 9.48 3.54
N GLN A 63 -9.38 10.42 4.19
CA GLN A 63 -9.21 11.83 3.88
C GLN A 63 -7.76 12.23 4.17
N THR A 64 -7.16 13.00 3.28
CA THR A 64 -5.77 13.45 3.34
C THR A 64 -5.38 14.04 4.70
N ASP A 65 -6.31 14.71 5.38
CA ASP A 65 -6.08 15.37 6.67
C ASP A 65 -6.39 14.50 7.89
N SER A 66 -6.69 13.21 7.71
CA SER A 66 -7.03 12.33 8.84
C SER A 66 -5.82 12.11 9.76
N GLU A 67 -6.07 12.01 11.07
CA GLU A 67 -5.02 11.69 12.04
C GLU A 67 -4.31 10.37 11.71
N PHE A 68 -5.00 9.46 11.03
CA PHE A 68 -4.45 8.20 10.53
C PHE A 68 -3.38 8.40 9.45
N ILE A 69 -3.62 9.23 8.43
CA ILE A 69 -2.61 9.51 7.40
C ILE A 69 -1.40 10.22 8.01
N LYS A 70 -1.63 11.23 8.86
CA LYS A 70 -0.55 11.95 9.55
C LYS A 70 0.28 11.06 10.46
N ASP A 71 -0.34 10.08 11.12
CA ASP A 71 0.38 9.08 11.91
C ASP A 71 1.27 8.20 11.01
N LEU A 72 0.74 7.72 9.88
CA LEU A 72 1.51 6.93 8.92
C LEU A 72 2.68 7.70 8.31
N GLU A 73 2.56 9.02 8.13
CA GLU A 73 3.66 9.87 7.64
C GLU A 73 4.83 9.96 8.63
N LYS A 74 4.59 9.84 9.95
CA LYS A 74 5.65 9.85 10.97
C LYS A 74 6.46 8.56 11.02
N HIS A 75 5.91 7.47 10.46
CA HIS A 75 6.55 6.16 10.42
C HIS A 75 7.11 5.91 9.01
N ASP A 76 8.16 6.65 8.65
CA ASP A 76 8.81 6.55 7.34
C ASP A 76 9.80 5.36 7.23
N ALA A 77 10.42 4.97 8.35
CA ALA A 77 11.38 3.87 8.39
C ALA A 77 10.80 2.54 7.87
N VAL A 78 9.50 2.29 8.09
CA VAL A 78 8.83 1.09 7.59
C VAL A 78 8.60 1.09 6.07
N ASN A 79 8.70 2.26 5.41
CA ASN A 79 8.52 2.35 3.97
C ASN A 79 9.58 1.51 3.24
N ALA A 80 10.78 1.35 3.80
CA ALA A 80 11.85 0.51 3.24
C ALA A 80 11.48 -0.99 3.15
N ARG A 81 10.36 -1.41 3.75
CA ARG A 81 9.79 -2.77 3.64
C ARG A 81 8.61 -2.86 2.66
N ILE A 82 8.33 -1.79 1.92
CA ILE A 82 7.18 -1.67 1.04
C ILE A 82 7.65 -1.48 -0.40
N ILE A 83 7.13 -2.30 -1.32
CA ILE A 83 7.22 -2.06 -2.76
C ILE A 83 5.86 -1.54 -3.24
N SER A 84 5.84 -0.36 -3.86
CA SER A 84 4.63 0.25 -4.39
C SER A 84 4.51 0.04 -5.90
N ILE A 85 3.41 -0.55 -6.35
CA ILE A 85 3.03 -0.70 -7.76
C ILE A 85 2.03 0.40 -8.13
N ILE A 86 2.46 1.26 -9.05
CA ILE A 86 1.83 2.53 -9.39
C ILE A 86 1.22 2.44 -10.79
N PRO A 87 -0.12 2.40 -10.94
CA PRO A 87 -0.76 2.48 -12.24
C PRO A 87 -0.53 3.85 -12.90
N GLU A 88 -0.41 3.88 -14.23
CA GLU A 88 -0.17 5.09 -15.03
C GLU A 88 -1.28 6.13 -14.88
N TYR A 89 -2.52 5.68 -14.73
CA TYR A 89 -3.66 6.55 -14.53
C TYR A 89 -4.66 5.91 -13.55
N ASP A 90 -5.04 6.67 -12.53
CA ASP A 90 -6.05 6.28 -11.56
C ASP A 90 -7.23 7.24 -11.64
N ASN A 91 -8.42 6.70 -11.90
CA ASN A 91 -9.66 7.46 -12.01
C ASN A 91 -10.41 7.64 -10.68
N HIS A 92 -9.94 7.01 -9.60
CA HIS A 92 -10.55 7.04 -8.26
C HIS A 92 -9.61 7.62 -7.20
N VAL A 93 -8.30 7.53 -7.39
CA VAL A 93 -7.30 8.13 -6.51
C VAL A 93 -6.80 9.43 -7.14
N TRP A 94 -7.26 10.56 -6.60
CA TRP A 94 -6.68 11.88 -6.89
C TRP A 94 -5.78 12.26 -5.71
N ALA A 95 -4.63 11.61 -5.64
CA ALA A 95 -3.55 11.97 -4.73
C ALA A 95 -2.51 12.75 -5.54
N GLU A 96 -1.97 13.85 -4.98
CA GLU A 96 -0.99 14.72 -5.66
C GLU A 96 0.22 13.94 -6.21
N ARG A 97 0.60 12.85 -5.52
CA ARG A 97 1.70 11.95 -5.91
C ARG A 97 1.22 10.54 -6.32
N GLY A 98 -0.08 10.34 -6.49
CA GLY A 98 -0.67 9.03 -6.80
C GLY A 98 -0.36 8.00 -5.72
N SER A 99 0.25 6.88 -6.13
CA SER A 99 0.68 5.80 -5.23
C SER A 99 2.18 5.80 -4.90
N TYR A 100 2.87 6.89 -5.23
CA TYR A 100 4.28 7.01 -4.90
C TYR A 100 4.50 7.08 -3.39
N LEU A 101 5.49 6.35 -2.89
CA LEU A 101 5.87 6.32 -1.48
C LEU A 101 7.35 6.68 -1.32
N ASP A 102 7.62 7.77 -0.60
CA ASP A 102 9.00 8.16 -0.24
C ASP A 102 9.64 7.10 0.67
N GLY A 103 10.90 6.76 0.40
CA GLY A 103 11.62 5.74 1.17
C GLY A 103 11.13 4.31 0.95
N ALA A 104 10.22 4.08 -0.02
CA ALA A 104 9.85 2.73 -0.42
C ALA A 104 11.07 1.92 -0.86
N ALA A 105 11.04 0.61 -0.62
CA ALA A 105 12.02 -0.32 -1.20
C ALA A 105 12.12 -0.15 -2.73
N GLU A 106 10.96 0.00 -3.38
CA GLU A 106 10.86 0.29 -4.81
C GLU A 106 9.50 0.93 -5.14
N ASN A 107 9.50 1.85 -6.10
CA ASN A 107 8.29 2.41 -6.70
C ASN A 107 8.24 1.98 -8.18
N ILE A 108 7.37 1.02 -8.51
CA ILE A 108 7.26 0.39 -9.82
C ILE A 108 6.08 0.99 -10.57
N ARG A 109 6.32 1.71 -11.66
CA ARG A 109 5.25 2.19 -12.55
C ARG A 109 4.84 1.11 -13.55
N VAL A 110 3.55 0.98 -13.79
CA VAL A 110 2.97 0.05 -14.78
C VAL A 110 2.03 0.79 -15.72
N SER A 111 2.05 0.43 -17.01
CA SER A 111 1.21 1.03 -18.06
C SER A 111 -0.23 0.50 -18.03
N VAL A 112 -0.87 0.58 -16.86
CA VAL A 112 -2.27 0.20 -16.64
C VAL A 112 -3.06 1.43 -16.26
N LYS A 113 -4.24 1.58 -16.88
CA LYS A 113 -5.17 2.68 -16.62
C LYS A 113 -6.41 2.16 -15.90
N GLY A 114 -6.68 2.66 -14.70
CA GLY A 114 -7.85 2.37 -13.89
C GLY A 114 -7.53 1.59 -12.62
N HIS A 115 -8.05 2.09 -11.48
CA HIS A 115 -7.74 1.61 -10.13
C HIS A 115 -7.91 0.09 -9.94
N HIS A 116 -9.05 -0.45 -10.40
CA HIS A 116 -9.40 -1.86 -10.25
C HIS A 116 -8.88 -2.72 -11.41
N LYS A 117 -8.63 -2.11 -12.58
CA LYS A 117 -8.08 -2.83 -13.73
C LYS A 117 -6.67 -3.34 -13.45
N ALA A 118 -5.93 -2.65 -12.58
CA ALA A 118 -4.63 -3.10 -12.09
C ALA A 118 -4.66 -4.53 -11.53
N LEU A 119 -5.74 -4.95 -10.85
CA LEU A 119 -5.82 -6.28 -10.24
C LEU A 119 -5.95 -7.44 -11.25
N PHE A 120 -6.35 -7.14 -12.48
CA PHE A 120 -6.57 -8.15 -13.53
C PHE A 120 -5.53 -8.06 -14.66
N ASP A 121 -4.53 -7.20 -14.50
CA ASP A 121 -3.50 -6.99 -15.50
C ASP A 121 -2.32 -7.96 -15.29
N GLY A 122 -1.87 -8.58 -16.39
CA GLY A 122 -0.78 -9.56 -16.35
C GLY A 122 0.57 -8.93 -15.98
N ALA A 123 0.83 -7.68 -16.36
CA ALA A 123 2.05 -6.98 -15.99
C ALA A 123 2.06 -6.64 -14.49
N VAL A 124 0.91 -6.24 -13.93
CA VAL A 124 0.76 -6.02 -12.47
C VAL A 124 0.95 -7.32 -11.70
N SER A 125 0.33 -8.40 -12.16
CA SER A 125 0.47 -9.72 -11.55
C SER A 125 1.94 -10.18 -11.54
N SER A 126 2.61 -10.04 -12.69
CA SER A 126 4.03 -10.37 -12.83
C SER A 126 4.92 -9.50 -11.94
N ALA A 127 4.65 -8.19 -11.86
CA ALA A 127 5.38 -7.28 -10.99
C ALA A 127 5.16 -7.61 -9.52
N THR A 128 3.93 -8.00 -9.15
CA THR A 128 3.57 -8.38 -7.78
C THR A 128 4.35 -9.62 -7.34
N ILE A 129 4.35 -10.68 -8.15
CA ILE A 129 5.07 -11.93 -7.84
C ILE A 129 6.56 -11.67 -7.64
N ARG A 130 7.21 -10.94 -8.57
CA ARG A 130 8.63 -10.57 -8.42
C ARG A 130 8.89 -9.73 -7.17
N SER A 131 7.95 -8.86 -6.81
CA SER A 131 8.08 -8.01 -5.62
C SER A 131 7.95 -8.82 -4.33
N ILE A 132 7.09 -9.85 -4.31
CA ILE A 132 7.00 -10.78 -3.19
C ILE A 132 8.33 -11.49 -2.99
N GLU A 133 8.92 -12.02 -4.06
CA GLU A 133 10.23 -12.70 -4.02
C GLU A 133 11.33 -11.76 -3.49
N LYS A 134 11.35 -10.50 -3.95
CA LYS A 134 12.30 -9.49 -3.45
C LYS A 134 12.14 -9.24 -1.96
N ILE A 135 10.91 -9.04 -1.47
CA ILE A 135 10.66 -8.78 -0.04
C ILE A 135 11.01 -10.01 0.80
N ALA A 136 10.66 -11.21 0.33
CA ALA A 136 11.00 -12.44 1.03
C ALA A 136 12.51 -12.65 1.17
N ALA A 137 13.31 -12.13 0.24
CA ALA A 137 14.77 -12.19 0.27
C ALA A 137 15.45 -11.08 1.12
N MET A 138 14.68 -10.10 1.64
CA MET A 138 15.21 -9.03 2.51
C MET A 138 15.28 -9.43 3.99
N GLY A 139 14.66 -10.55 4.37
CA GLY A 139 14.57 -11.07 5.74
C GLY A 139 15.62 -12.13 6.06
#